data_AF-A0A3N2CRM4-F1
#
_entry.id   AF-A0A3N2CRM4-F1
#
_cell.length_a   1.000
_cell.length_b   1.000
_cell.length_c   1.000
_cell.angle_alpha   90.00
_cell.angle_beta   90.00
_cell.angle_gamma   90.00
#
_symmetry.space_group_name_H-M   'P 1'
#
loop_
_entity.id
_entity.type
_entity.pdbx_description
1 polymer ?
#
loop_
_entity_poly.entity_id
_entity_poly.type
_entity_poly.pdbx_seq_one_letter_code
_entity_poly.pdbx_strand_id
1 'polypeptide(L)'
;MDPDELPPPEDLWWSWACVAALALLAQDDTDQDRHVLDLPALVLRLDRADGSWLRMQPTRGGRWVLWGRSADAPTAPPDARRGAPDWTLSEATDEGRPTFVCWWAHEEWDTSTSVEDPGAVPLLRALAGVDPRLGAAARAGRVTAEDLRHHAGPGVDDVRLLQALDLLADARTPPPLLPRGPVRERLRDQLHRQMREAPDRERALIQQPPAVVRWAQVSGPTSPYEYAVMARRDRLVPAPTNTRLPAAAERTLVTLLHVLHHDEASAPGGAWLFARVASDGVVVDFDRAFDSYPPWWRVLHPEQGPALDDLAWEMGQRHPDWRPAWASLLPARLLAQTPRGPRAGAGPRPTS
;
A
#
# COMPACT_ATOMS: atom_id res chain seq x y z
N MET A 1 -27.88 -7.62 -3.77
CA MET A 1 -27.10 -6.38 -3.83
C MET A 1 -25.66 -6.77 -3.99
N ASP A 2 -25.36 -7.26 -5.18
CA ASP A 2 -24.01 -7.17 -5.69
C ASP A 2 -23.61 -5.69 -5.84
N PRO A 3 -22.32 -5.35 -5.91
CA PRO A 3 -21.84 -4.00 -6.16
C PRO A 3 -22.45 -3.38 -7.42
N ASP A 4 -22.80 -4.20 -8.43
CA ASP A 4 -23.51 -3.80 -9.64
C ASP A 4 -24.96 -3.31 -9.38
N GLU A 5 -25.52 -3.62 -8.21
CA GLU A 5 -26.84 -3.14 -7.77
C GLU A 5 -26.76 -1.84 -6.95
N LEU A 6 -25.56 -1.32 -6.67
CA LEU A 6 -25.41 -0.04 -5.97
C LEU A 6 -25.80 1.12 -6.89
N PRO A 7 -26.51 2.14 -6.36
CA PRO A 7 -26.80 3.34 -7.13
C PRO A 7 -25.51 4.10 -7.49
N PRO A 8 -25.56 5.02 -8.46
CA PRO A 8 -24.43 5.90 -8.75
C PRO A 8 -23.89 6.54 -7.47
N PRO A 9 -22.56 6.67 -7.32
CA PRO A 9 -21.95 7.02 -6.05
C PRO A 9 -22.35 8.41 -5.55
N GLU A 10 -22.65 9.34 -6.46
CA GLU A 10 -23.10 10.67 -6.08
C GLU A 10 -24.51 10.62 -5.47
N ASP A 11 -25.40 9.79 -6.01
CA ASP A 11 -26.74 9.60 -5.44
C ASP A 11 -26.65 8.90 -4.08
N LEU A 12 -25.75 7.91 -3.96
CA LEU A 12 -25.46 7.24 -2.69
C LEU A 12 -24.90 8.20 -1.64
N TRP A 13 -23.96 9.08 -2.03
CA TRP A 13 -23.36 10.09 -1.15
C TRP A 13 -24.40 11.04 -0.60
N TRP A 14 -25.27 11.58 -1.47
CA TRP A 14 -26.31 12.53 -1.04
C TRP A 14 -27.41 11.86 -0.24
N SER A 15 -27.77 10.63 -0.59
CA SER A 15 -28.66 9.82 0.24
C SER A 15 -28.08 9.65 1.64
N TRP A 16 -26.81 9.25 1.77
CA TRP A 16 -26.17 9.08 3.07
C TRP A 16 -25.98 10.39 3.83
N ALA A 17 -25.56 11.48 3.18
CA ALA A 17 -25.46 12.79 3.82
C ALA A 17 -26.81 13.22 4.43
N CYS A 18 -27.92 12.95 3.74
CA CYS A 18 -29.25 13.18 4.29
C CYS A 18 -29.61 12.24 5.44
N VAL A 19 -29.25 10.95 5.38
CA VAL A 19 -29.41 10.04 6.55
C VAL A 19 -28.65 10.61 7.76
N ALA A 20 -27.40 11.03 7.57
CA ALA A 20 -26.58 11.59 8.63
C ALA A 20 -27.19 12.87 9.22
N ALA A 21 -27.69 13.76 8.36
CA ALA A 21 -28.38 14.98 8.76
C ALA A 21 -29.67 14.67 9.56
N LEU A 22 -30.47 13.70 9.11
CA LEU A 22 -31.70 13.29 9.81
C LEU A 22 -31.39 12.57 11.14
N ALA A 23 -30.31 11.79 11.20
CA ALA A 23 -29.85 11.14 12.43
C ALA A 23 -29.47 12.16 13.52
N LEU A 24 -28.94 13.33 13.15
CA LEU A 24 -28.71 14.43 14.11
C LEU A 24 -30.00 15.00 14.71
N LEU A 25 -31.13 14.85 14.01
CA LEU A 25 -32.43 15.38 14.43
C LEU A 25 -33.22 14.37 15.28
N ALA A 26 -32.97 13.07 15.10
CA ALA A 26 -33.50 12.02 15.96
C ALA A 26 -32.94 12.18 17.38
N GLN A 27 -33.79 12.11 18.41
CA GLN A 27 -33.38 12.36 19.80
C GLN A 27 -32.41 11.30 20.32
N ASP A 28 -31.41 11.75 21.09
CA ASP A 28 -30.35 10.95 21.73
C ASP A 28 -30.92 9.71 22.43
N ASP A 29 -30.67 8.56 21.84
CA ASP A 29 -30.62 7.31 22.57
C ASP A 29 -29.19 6.79 22.44
N THR A 30 -28.55 6.54 23.57
CA THR A 30 -27.11 6.21 23.67
C THR A 30 -26.70 4.90 22.99
N ASP A 31 -27.65 4.20 22.37
CA ASP A 31 -27.49 2.89 21.72
C ASP A 31 -27.76 2.95 20.19
N GLN A 32 -27.78 4.14 19.59
CA GLN A 32 -28.08 4.34 18.17
C GLN A 32 -26.85 4.37 17.25
N ASP A 33 -27.12 4.06 15.98
CA ASP A 33 -26.19 4.18 14.85
C ASP A 33 -25.62 5.61 14.77
N ARG A 34 -24.30 5.72 14.84
CA ARG A 34 -23.60 7.01 14.83
C ARG A 34 -23.17 7.38 13.43
N HIS A 35 -23.77 8.45 12.91
CA HIS A 35 -23.41 9.03 11.62
C HIS A 35 -22.51 10.26 11.81
N VAL A 36 -21.35 10.30 11.14
CA VAL A 36 -20.39 11.42 11.26
C VAL A 36 -19.83 11.77 9.88
N LEU A 37 -19.74 13.08 9.60
CA LEU A 37 -18.93 13.60 8.50
C LEU A 37 -17.57 14.05 9.03
N ASP A 38 -16.51 13.34 8.66
CA ASP A 38 -15.13 13.74 8.92
C ASP A 38 -14.67 14.70 7.82
N LEU A 39 -14.71 16.00 8.09
CA LEU A 39 -14.48 17.04 7.10
C LEU A 39 -13.02 17.09 6.56
N PRO A 40 -11.96 16.99 7.39
CA PRO A 40 -10.59 16.95 6.89
C PRO A 40 -10.32 15.88 5.81
N ALA A 41 -10.88 14.68 5.99
CA ALA A 41 -10.74 13.59 5.03
C ALA A 41 -11.91 13.52 4.03
N LEU A 42 -12.97 14.31 4.25
CA LEU A 42 -14.27 14.26 3.59
C LEU A 42 -14.82 12.82 3.53
N VAL A 43 -15.07 12.24 4.72
CA VAL A 43 -15.53 10.86 4.85
C VAL A 43 -16.84 10.82 5.62
N LEU A 44 -17.87 10.21 5.03
CA LEU A 44 -19.08 9.83 5.77
C LEU A 44 -18.82 8.51 6.49
N ARG A 45 -19.16 8.49 7.78
CA ARG A 45 -18.94 7.38 8.70
C ARG A 45 -20.26 6.94 9.31
N LEU A 46 -20.46 5.63 9.39
CA LEU A 46 -21.54 4.96 10.10
C LEU A 46 -20.90 3.95 11.05
N ASP A 47 -21.14 4.11 12.34
CA ASP A 47 -20.73 3.16 13.38
C ASP A 47 -21.99 2.66 14.09
N ARG A 48 -22.26 1.36 14.01
CA ARG A 48 -23.46 0.74 14.61
C ARG A 48 -23.15 0.17 15.99
N ALA A 49 -24.17 0.07 16.84
CA ALA A 49 -24.05 -0.52 18.17
C ALA A 49 -23.62 -2.00 18.14
N ASP A 50 -23.96 -2.73 17.07
CA ASP A 50 -23.56 -4.13 16.86
C ASP A 50 -22.07 -4.30 16.49
N GLY A 51 -21.32 -3.21 16.32
CA GLY A 51 -19.90 -3.20 15.93
C GLY A 51 -19.67 -3.18 14.41
N SER A 52 -20.74 -3.19 13.61
CA SER A 52 -20.66 -2.94 12.17
C SER A 52 -20.27 -1.49 11.92
N TRP A 53 -19.52 -1.26 10.84
CA TRP A 53 -19.18 0.08 10.43
C TRP A 53 -19.05 0.18 8.91
N LEU A 54 -19.37 1.37 8.39
CA LEU A 54 -19.30 1.70 6.97
C LEU A 54 -18.69 3.08 6.80
N ARG A 55 -17.96 3.26 5.70
CA ARG A 55 -17.28 4.51 5.34
C ARG A 55 -17.40 4.77 3.84
N MET A 56 -17.57 6.02 3.43
CA MET A 56 -17.49 6.43 2.03
C MET A 56 -16.70 7.72 1.87
N GLN A 57 -15.90 7.78 0.81
CA GLN A 57 -15.03 8.91 0.50
C GLN A 57 -15.12 9.24 -1.00
N PRO A 58 -15.54 10.46 -1.39
CA PRO A 58 -15.26 11.00 -2.70
C PRO A 58 -13.78 11.32 -2.85
N THR A 59 -13.28 11.14 -4.07
CA THR A 59 -11.91 11.50 -4.43
C THR A 59 -11.90 12.34 -5.70
N ARG A 60 -10.89 13.20 -5.85
CA ARG A 60 -10.77 14.06 -7.03
C ARG A 60 -10.70 13.22 -8.31
N GLY A 61 -11.44 13.64 -9.34
CA GLY A 61 -11.50 12.95 -10.63
C GLY A 61 -12.71 12.03 -10.80
N GLY A 62 -13.79 12.25 -10.04
CA GLY A 62 -15.07 11.54 -10.19
C GLY A 62 -15.05 10.10 -9.67
N ARG A 63 -14.12 9.80 -8.76
CA ARG A 63 -13.88 8.47 -8.21
C ARG A 63 -14.38 8.39 -6.78
N TRP A 64 -14.86 7.22 -6.38
CA TRP A 64 -15.47 7.02 -5.07
C TRP A 64 -15.01 5.71 -4.48
N VAL A 65 -14.91 5.68 -3.15
CA VAL A 65 -14.54 4.51 -2.38
C VAL A 65 -15.54 4.31 -1.26
N LEU A 66 -15.95 3.07 -1.07
CA LEU A 66 -16.87 2.62 -0.03
C LEU A 66 -16.25 1.39 0.64
N TRP A 67 -16.12 1.39 1.96
CA TRP A 67 -15.52 0.25 2.66
C TRP A 67 -16.16 0.07 4.03
N GLY A 68 -16.19 -1.17 4.49
CA GLY A 68 -16.90 -1.49 5.71
C GLY A 68 -16.56 -2.86 6.27
N ARG A 69 -17.20 -3.12 7.40
CA ARG A 69 -17.20 -4.41 8.08
C ARG A 69 -18.54 -4.59 8.79
N SER A 70 -19.18 -5.75 8.61
CA SER A 70 -20.36 -6.11 9.41
C SER A 70 -19.97 -6.76 10.74
N ALA A 71 -20.92 -6.80 11.68
CA ALA A 71 -20.78 -7.56 12.93
C ALA A 71 -20.62 -9.07 12.70
N ASP A 72 -21.17 -9.58 11.59
CA ASP A 72 -21.11 -11.01 11.20
C ASP A 72 -19.74 -11.40 10.61
N ALA A 73 -18.86 -10.42 10.39
CA ALA A 73 -17.51 -10.66 9.89
C ALA A 73 -16.70 -11.55 10.84
N PRO A 74 -15.87 -12.48 10.30
CA PRO A 74 -14.93 -13.26 11.11
C PRO A 74 -14.06 -12.36 12.01
N THR A 75 -13.62 -12.86 13.16
CA THR A 75 -12.84 -12.06 14.13
C THR A 75 -11.53 -11.53 13.54
N ALA A 76 -10.89 -12.30 12.65
CA ALA A 76 -9.64 -11.95 11.95
C ALA A 76 -9.77 -12.17 10.43
N PRO A 77 -10.59 -11.38 9.72
CA PRO A 77 -10.76 -11.57 8.29
C PRO A 77 -9.47 -11.16 7.56
N PRO A 78 -9.15 -11.80 6.42
CA PRO A 78 -8.19 -11.23 5.48
C PRO A 78 -8.65 -9.82 5.10
N ASP A 79 -7.70 -8.97 4.78
CA ASP A 79 -7.97 -7.56 4.54
C ASP A 79 -8.48 -7.35 3.11
N ALA A 80 -9.71 -6.87 2.95
CA ALA A 80 -10.31 -6.63 1.63
C ALA A 80 -9.52 -5.63 0.79
N ARG A 81 -8.79 -4.71 1.43
CA ARG A 81 -7.91 -3.74 0.75
C ARG A 81 -6.86 -4.40 -0.15
N ARG A 82 -6.54 -5.68 0.07
CA ARG A 82 -5.57 -6.44 -0.74
C ARG A 82 -5.98 -6.57 -2.21
N GLY A 83 -7.27 -6.56 -2.51
CA GLY A 83 -7.79 -6.67 -3.88
C GLY A 83 -8.16 -5.33 -4.52
N ALA A 84 -8.14 -4.24 -3.75
CA ALA A 84 -8.60 -2.94 -4.23
C ALA A 84 -7.49 -2.20 -4.99
N PRO A 85 -7.83 -1.38 -6.00
CA PRO A 85 -6.86 -0.54 -6.70
C PRO A 85 -6.21 0.47 -5.75
N ASP A 86 -4.91 0.69 -5.92
CA ASP A 86 -4.10 1.61 -5.14
C ASP A 86 -4.71 2.99 -4.84
N TRP A 87 -5.48 3.55 -5.78
CA TRP A 87 -6.07 4.88 -5.63
C TRP A 87 -7.25 4.91 -4.65
N THR A 88 -7.80 3.75 -4.28
CA THR A 88 -8.89 3.65 -3.29
C THR A 88 -8.37 3.75 -1.86
N LEU A 89 -7.05 3.68 -1.65
CA LEU A 89 -6.43 3.61 -0.33
C LEU A 89 -5.95 5.00 0.12
N SER A 90 -6.40 5.43 1.30
CA SER A 90 -6.03 6.68 1.98
C SER A 90 -5.80 6.46 3.48
N GLU A 91 -5.35 7.48 4.22
CA GLU A 91 -5.31 7.43 5.71
C GLU A 91 -6.69 7.10 6.29
N ALA A 92 -7.78 7.59 5.69
CA ALA A 92 -9.12 7.24 6.15
C ALA A 92 -9.44 5.75 5.99
N THR A 93 -8.89 5.11 4.95
CA THR A 93 -9.06 3.65 4.76
C THR A 93 -8.17 2.82 5.67
N ASP A 94 -7.25 3.40 6.48
CA ASP A 94 -6.43 2.63 7.43
C ASP A 94 -7.24 2.07 8.59
N GLU A 95 -8.33 2.74 8.93
CA GLU A 95 -9.16 2.41 10.07
C GLU A 95 -9.77 1.01 9.92
N GLY A 96 -9.50 0.15 10.90
CA GLY A 96 -10.03 -1.20 10.97
C GLY A 96 -9.45 -2.17 9.93
N ARG A 97 -10.07 -3.35 9.87
CA ARG A 97 -9.82 -4.37 8.84
C ARG A 97 -11.13 -4.58 8.09
N PRO A 98 -11.35 -3.89 6.95
CA PRO A 98 -12.58 -4.07 6.19
C PRO A 98 -12.67 -5.48 5.62
N THR A 99 -13.89 -6.02 5.57
CA THR A 99 -14.24 -7.27 4.90
C THR A 99 -14.65 -7.06 3.45
N PHE A 100 -15.01 -5.83 3.08
CA PHE A 100 -15.26 -5.42 1.71
C PHE A 100 -14.73 -4.01 1.42
N VAL A 101 -14.33 -3.80 0.18
CA VAL A 101 -14.03 -2.48 -0.39
C VAL A 101 -14.67 -2.44 -1.78
N CYS A 102 -15.49 -1.43 -2.04
CA CYS A 102 -16.06 -1.14 -3.34
C CYS A 102 -15.52 0.20 -3.85
N TRP A 103 -15.34 0.31 -5.16
CA TRP A 103 -14.87 1.53 -5.78
C TRP A 103 -15.59 1.82 -7.09
N TRP A 104 -15.80 3.11 -7.36
CA TRP A 104 -16.42 3.55 -8.61
C TRP A 104 -15.34 3.94 -9.62
N ALA A 105 -15.28 3.21 -10.73
CA ALA A 105 -14.40 3.49 -11.86
C ALA A 105 -15.07 3.10 -13.17
N HIS A 106 -14.80 3.85 -14.23
CA HIS A 106 -15.36 3.57 -15.58
C HIS A 106 -16.90 3.48 -15.60
N GLU A 107 -17.58 4.31 -14.79
CA GLU A 107 -19.04 4.35 -14.68
C GLU A 107 -19.69 3.09 -14.09
N GLU A 108 -18.89 2.24 -13.43
CA GLU A 108 -19.36 1.02 -12.76
C GLU A 108 -18.75 0.90 -11.36
N TRP A 109 -19.45 0.17 -10.49
CA TRP A 109 -18.92 -0.26 -9.21
C TRP A 109 -18.11 -1.53 -9.41
N ASP A 110 -16.95 -1.60 -8.79
CA ASP A 110 -16.10 -2.78 -8.73
C ASP A 110 -15.70 -3.02 -7.28
N THR A 111 -15.28 -4.24 -6.95
CA THR A 111 -15.26 -4.74 -5.58
C THR A 111 -14.12 -5.69 -5.31
N SER A 112 -13.64 -5.63 -4.08
CA SER A 112 -12.78 -6.66 -3.51
C SER A 112 -13.41 -7.13 -2.21
N THR A 113 -13.76 -8.42 -2.18
CA THR A 113 -14.22 -9.12 -0.98
C THR A 113 -13.13 -10.07 -0.51
N SER A 114 -12.72 -9.97 0.75
CA SER A 114 -11.74 -10.91 1.32
C SER A 114 -12.36 -12.19 1.86
N VAL A 115 -13.66 -12.15 2.18
CA VAL A 115 -14.52 -13.23 2.69
C VAL A 115 -15.97 -12.96 2.28
N GLU A 116 -16.79 -14.00 2.21
CA GLU A 116 -18.25 -13.80 2.15
C GLU A 116 -18.72 -13.09 3.43
N ASP A 117 -19.18 -11.85 3.29
CA ASP A 117 -19.73 -11.03 4.37
C ASP A 117 -21.24 -10.85 4.14
N PRO A 118 -22.10 -11.72 4.70
CA PRO A 118 -23.54 -11.65 4.49
C PRO A 118 -24.17 -10.37 5.06
N GLY A 119 -23.51 -9.71 6.03
CA GLY A 119 -23.96 -8.48 6.66
C GLY A 119 -23.64 -7.21 5.87
N ALA A 120 -22.78 -7.28 4.85
CA ALA A 120 -22.42 -6.13 4.02
C ALA A 120 -23.62 -5.56 3.25
N VAL A 121 -24.47 -6.41 2.70
CA VAL A 121 -25.64 -5.99 1.91
C VAL A 121 -26.69 -5.23 2.75
N PRO A 122 -27.13 -5.74 3.93
CA PRO A 122 -27.97 -4.97 4.84
C PRO A 122 -27.40 -3.61 5.22
N LEU A 123 -26.08 -3.53 5.47
CA LEU A 123 -25.39 -2.30 5.85
C LEU A 123 -25.46 -1.25 4.74
N LEU A 124 -25.29 -1.67 3.48
CA LEU A 124 -25.38 -0.80 2.31
C LEU A 124 -26.80 -0.32 2.03
N ARG A 125 -27.79 -1.20 2.16
CA ARG A 125 -29.21 -0.84 1.93
C ARG A 125 -29.70 0.26 2.86
N ALA A 126 -29.21 0.29 4.10
CA ALA A 126 -29.59 1.33 5.07
C ALA A 126 -29.26 2.74 4.57
N LEU A 127 -28.24 2.88 3.71
CA LEU A 127 -27.83 4.17 3.15
C LEU A 127 -28.68 4.64 1.97
N ALA A 128 -29.41 3.75 1.31
CA ALA A 128 -30.17 4.04 0.10
C ALA A 128 -31.66 4.34 0.36
N GLY A 129 -32.05 4.55 1.62
CA GLY A 129 -33.45 4.66 2.04
C GLY A 129 -34.06 6.07 2.06
N VAL A 130 -33.30 7.12 1.72
CA VAL A 130 -33.79 8.51 1.80
C VAL A 130 -34.66 8.87 0.60
N ASP A 131 -35.63 9.77 0.81
CA ASP A 131 -36.41 10.38 -0.27
C ASP A 131 -35.46 10.97 -1.35
N PRO A 132 -35.52 10.48 -2.61
CA PRO A 132 -34.68 10.98 -3.69
C PRO A 132 -34.81 12.50 -3.93
N ARG A 133 -35.96 13.10 -3.59
CA ARG A 133 -36.18 14.55 -3.71
C ARG A 133 -35.33 15.32 -2.71
N LEU A 134 -35.21 14.83 -1.49
CA LEU A 134 -34.37 15.43 -0.46
C LEU A 134 -32.89 15.31 -0.86
N GLY A 135 -32.46 14.13 -1.34
CA GLY A 135 -31.10 13.94 -1.86
C GLY A 135 -30.76 14.88 -3.01
N ALA A 136 -31.67 15.04 -3.98
CA ALA A 136 -31.50 15.98 -5.09
C ALA A 136 -31.47 17.45 -4.65
N ALA A 137 -32.29 17.82 -3.65
CA ALA A 137 -32.26 19.15 -3.05
C ALA A 137 -30.93 19.41 -2.31
N ALA A 138 -30.42 18.42 -1.57
CA ALA A 138 -29.16 18.50 -0.83
C ALA A 138 -27.98 18.70 -1.77
N ARG A 139 -27.91 17.90 -2.83
CA ARG A 139 -26.95 18.03 -3.93
C ARG A 139 -26.95 19.43 -4.53
N ALA A 140 -28.14 19.99 -4.76
CA ALA A 140 -28.30 21.32 -5.32
C ALA A 140 -28.05 22.46 -4.31
N GLY A 141 -27.83 22.15 -3.02
CA GLY A 141 -27.70 23.14 -1.96
C GLY A 141 -28.99 23.92 -1.69
N ARG A 142 -30.15 23.29 -1.89
CA ARG A 142 -31.48 23.90 -1.77
C ARG A 142 -32.31 23.38 -0.60
N VAL A 143 -31.74 22.51 0.24
CA VAL A 143 -32.43 22.01 1.44
C VAL A 143 -32.65 23.15 2.41
N THR A 144 -33.88 23.25 2.91
CA THR A 144 -34.29 24.21 3.91
C THR A 144 -34.54 23.53 5.26
N ALA A 145 -34.60 24.36 6.30
CA ALA A 145 -35.06 23.95 7.63
C ALA A 145 -36.44 23.29 7.61
N GLU A 146 -37.35 23.75 6.73
CA GLU A 146 -38.70 23.18 6.60
C GLU A 146 -38.67 21.78 5.98
N ASP A 147 -37.83 21.56 4.96
CA ASP A 147 -37.64 20.25 4.35
C ASP A 147 -37.19 19.23 5.39
N LEU A 148 -36.16 19.57 6.19
CA LEU A 148 -35.65 18.66 7.23
C LEU A 148 -36.68 18.41 8.35
N ARG A 149 -37.45 19.42 8.77
CA ARG A 149 -38.53 19.24 9.76
C ARG A 149 -39.65 18.35 9.24
N HIS A 150 -39.99 18.45 7.96
CA HIS A 150 -40.99 17.58 7.33
C HIS A 150 -40.60 16.10 7.45
N HIS A 151 -39.31 15.79 7.32
CA HIS A 151 -38.79 14.42 7.40
C HIS A 151 -38.49 13.93 8.82
N ALA A 152 -38.06 14.80 9.74
CA ALA A 152 -37.66 14.43 11.10
C ALA A 152 -38.83 14.37 12.11
N GLY A 153 -39.98 14.96 11.79
CA GLY A 153 -41.16 14.98 12.66
C GLY A 153 -41.22 16.19 13.62
N PRO A 154 -42.30 16.31 14.41
CA PRO A 154 -42.49 17.46 15.29
C PRO A 154 -41.54 17.44 16.50
N GLY A 155 -41.05 18.61 16.93
CA GLY A 155 -40.27 18.76 18.16
C GLY A 155 -38.74 18.76 18.00
N VAL A 156 -38.25 18.93 16.78
CA VAL A 156 -36.82 19.13 16.48
C VAL A 156 -36.35 20.49 16.98
N ASP A 157 -35.24 20.49 17.73
CA ASP A 157 -34.58 21.71 18.20
C ASP A 157 -33.86 22.46 17.07
N ASP A 158 -33.91 23.80 17.11
CA ASP A 158 -33.35 24.66 16.06
C ASP A 158 -31.83 24.55 15.97
N VAL A 159 -31.13 24.27 17.08
CA VAL A 159 -29.67 24.09 17.05
C VAL A 159 -29.28 22.84 16.26
N ARG A 160 -29.97 21.72 16.48
CA ARG A 160 -29.75 20.48 15.73
C ARG A 160 -30.08 20.63 14.26
N LEU A 161 -31.12 21.42 13.96
CA LEU A 161 -31.49 21.74 12.59
C LEU A 161 -30.38 22.51 11.86
N LEU A 162 -29.77 23.49 12.53
CA LEU A 162 -28.61 24.22 11.99
C LEU A 162 -27.42 23.27 11.77
N GLN A 163 -27.12 22.39 12.73
CA GLN A 163 -26.04 21.40 12.59
C GLN A 163 -26.28 20.43 11.42
N ALA A 164 -27.52 20.01 11.20
CA ALA A 164 -27.89 19.16 10.08
C ALA A 164 -27.72 19.89 8.73
N LEU A 165 -28.08 21.18 8.66
CA LEU A 165 -27.85 22.02 7.49
C LEU A 165 -26.36 22.26 7.23
N ASP A 166 -25.59 22.50 8.28
CA ASP A 166 -24.12 22.68 8.20
C ASP A 166 -23.46 21.39 7.69
N LEU A 167 -23.87 20.21 8.18
CA LEU A 167 -23.37 18.92 7.67
C LEU A 167 -23.63 18.77 6.15
N LEU A 168 -24.84 19.11 5.69
CA LEU A 168 -25.18 19.04 4.26
C LEU A 168 -24.39 20.05 3.43
N ALA A 169 -24.10 21.24 3.99
CA ALA A 169 -23.25 22.23 3.34
C ALA A 169 -21.79 21.75 3.27
N ASP A 170 -21.27 21.20 4.36
CA ASP A 170 -19.92 20.64 4.47
C ASP A 170 -19.72 19.44 3.54
N ALA A 171 -20.74 18.60 3.36
CA ALA A 171 -20.71 17.47 2.42
C ALA A 171 -20.57 17.90 0.95
N ARG A 172 -20.78 19.19 0.63
CA ARG A 172 -20.53 19.77 -0.71
C ARG A 172 -19.09 20.22 -0.90
N THR A 173 -18.24 20.13 0.12
CA THR A 173 -16.83 20.48 0.04
C THR A 173 -16.19 19.71 -1.13
N PRO A 174 -15.36 20.38 -1.98
CA PRO A 174 -14.71 19.70 -3.09
C PRO A 174 -13.91 18.48 -2.62
N PRO A 175 -13.98 17.34 -3.33
CA PRO A 175 -13.28 16.14 -2.96
C PRO A 175 -11.78 16.38 -2.76
N PRO A 176 -11.17 15.85 -1.68
CA PRO A 176 -9.75 16.02 -1.45
C PRO A 176 -8.93 15.37 -2.56
N LEU A 177 -7.77 15.97 -2.85
CA LEU A 177 -6.74 15.28 -3.61
C LEU A 177 -6.09 14.28 -2.66
N LEU A 178 -6.41 12.99 -2.80
CA LEU A 178 -5.69 11.96 -2.06
C LEU A 178 -4.20 12.01 -2.45
N PRO A 179 -3.29 12.29 -1.50
CA PRO A 179 -1.88 12.32 -1.80
C PRO A 179 -1.43 10.91 -2.25
N ARG A 180 -0.60 10.85 -3.30
CA ARG A 180 0.03 9.59 -3.77
C ARG A 180 1.04 9.00 -2.76
N GLY A 181 1.36 9.73 -1.69
CA GLY A 181 2.37 9.40 -0.67
C GLY A 181 2.08 8.15 0.18
N PRO A 182 0.95 8.07 0.90
CA PRO A 182 0.65 6.93 1.78
C PRO A 182 0.56 5.59 1.06
N VAL A 183 0.11 5.58 -0.21
CA VAL A 183 0.00 4.37 -1.04
C VAL A 183 1.35 3.77 -1.37
N ARG A 184 2.30 4.59 -1.84
CA ARG A 184 3.64 4.13 -2.22
C ARG A 184 4.43 3.69 -0.98
N GLU A 185 4.23 4.36 0.14
CA GLU A 185 4.84 4.02 1.42
C GLU A 185 4.28 2.72 1.99
N ARG A 186 2.96 2.51 2.01
CA ARG A 186 2.37 1.23 2.44
C ARG A 186 2.74 0.08 1.54
N LEU A 187 2.72 0.26 0.22
CA LEU A 187 3.17 -0.79 -0.71
C LEU A 187 4.63 -1.15 -0.45
N ARG A 188 5.49 -0.15 -0.24
CA ARG A 188 6.88 -0.36 0.15
C ARG A 188 6.97 -1.15 1.46
N ASP A 189 6.20 -0.77 2.49
CA ASP A 189 6.27 -1.41 3.79
C ASP A 189 5.73 -2.85 3.75
N GLN A 190 4.65 -3.11 3.01
CA GLN A 190 4.11 -4.44 2.77
C GLN A 190 5.12 -5.30 2.00
N LEU A 191 5.72 -4.75 0.94
CA LEU A 191 6.73 -5.45 0.16
C LEU A 191 7.95 -5.76 1.03
N HIS A 192 8.45 -4.81 1.82
CA HIS A 192 9.57 -5.03 2.73
C HIS A 192 9.26 -6.11 3.76
N ARG A 193 8.03 -6.15 4.28
CA ARG A 193 7.58 -7.23 5.18
C ARG A 193 7.63 -8.59 4.49
N GLN A 194 7.05 -8.71 3.29
CA GLN A 194 7.08 -9.97 2.54
C GLN A 194 8.50 -10.38 2.14
N MET A 195 9.38 -9.42 1.80
CA MET A 195 10.78 -9.72 1.55
C MET A 195 11.49 -10.28 2.79
N ARG A 196 11.17 -9.80 4.00
CA ARG A 196 11.75 -10.33 5.25
C ARG A 196 11.31 -11.77 5.53
N GLU A 197 10.11 -12.13 5.09
CA GLU A 197 9.53 -13.47 5.24
C GLU A 197 9.92 -14.41 4.10
N ALA A 198 10.37 -13.86 2.96
CA ALA A 198 10.69 -14.63 1.77
C ALA A 198 12.00 -15.39 1.93
N PRO A 199 12.01 -16.72 1.71
CA PRO A 199 13.26 -17.46 1.62
C PRO A 199 14.01 -17.07 0.34
N ASP A 200 15.34 -16.99 0.43
CA ASP A 200 16.18 -16.88 -0.75
C ASP A 200 16.16 -18.20 -1.53
N ARG A 201 15.92 -18.12 -2.83
CA ARG A 201 16.01 -19.29 -3.69
C ARG A 201 17.47 -19.68 -3.87
N GLU A 202 17.73 -20.98 -3.73
CA GLU A 202 19.07 -21.52 -3.91
C GLU A 202 19.60 -21.24 -5.32
N ARG A 203 20.83 -20.76 -5.37
CA ARG A 203 21.59 -20.47 -6.59
C ARG A 203 22.91 -21.20 -6.50
N ALA A 204 23.35 -21.81 -7.59
CA ALA A 204 24.60 -22.56 -7.68
C ALA A 204 25.82 -21.62 -7.70
N LEU A 205 26.06 -20.93 -6.58
CA LEU A 205 27.16 -20.01 -6.38
C LEU A 205 28.09 -20.52 -5.28
N ILE A 206 29.36 -20.14 -5.39
CA ILE A 206 30.36 -20.44 -4.37
C ILE A 206 30.04 -19.60 -3.14
N GLN A 207 29.84 -20.24 -1.98
CA GLN A 207 29.48 -19.54 -0.74
C GLN A 207 30.52 -18.47 -0.38
N GLN A 208 31.81 -18.82 -0.41
CA GLN A 208 32.93 -17.90 -0.17
C GLN A 208 33.77 -17.72 -1.45
N PRO A 209 33.56 -16.65 -2.25
CA PRO A 209 34.36 -16.39 -3.43
C PRO A 209 35.85 -16.22 -3.07
N PRO A 210 36.78 -16.88 -3.78
CA PRO A 210 38.21 -16.74 -3.51
C PRO A 210 38.71 -15.30 -3.56
N ALA A 211 38.06 -14.45 -4.35
CA ALA A 211 38.38 -13.03 -4.44
C ALA A 211 38.09 -12.26 -3.14
N VAL A 212 37.00 -12.60 -2.42
CA VAL A 212 36.68 -12.01 -1.10
C VAL A 212 37.69 -12.45 -0.06
N VAL A 213 38.00 -13.75 -0.02
CA VAL A 213 39.00 -14.30 0.91
C VAL A 213 40.38 -13.65 0.69
N ARG A 214 40.81 -13.55 -0.57
CA ARG A 214 42.08 -12.89 -0.92
C ARG A 214 42.07 -11.41 -0.55
N TRP A 215 40.98 -10.70 -0.82
CA TRP A 215 40.87 -9.29 -0.44
C TRP A 215 40.98 -9.12 1.08
N ALA A 216 40.29 -9.95 1.87
CA ALA A 216 40.35 -9.89 3.33
C ALA A 216 41.78 -10.12 3.86
N GLN A 217 42.52 -11.06 3.26
CA GLN A 217 43.91 -11.35 3.65
C GLN A 217 44.90 -10.22 3.30
N VAL A 218 44.68 -9.52 2.19
CA VAL A 218 45.66 -8.54 1.65
C VAL A 218 45.32 -7.10 2.04
N SER A 219 44.03 -6.77 2.10
CA SER A 219 43.52 -5.41 2.27
C SER A 219 42.51 -5.26 3.41
N GLY A 220 42.01 -6.36 3.96
CA GLY A 220 41.07 -6.35 5.06
C GLY A 220 41.72 -5.89 6.37
N PRO A 221 40.97 -5.21 7.26
CA PRO A 221 41.41 -4.97 8.63
C PRO A 221 41.64 -6.29 9.40
N THR A 222 42.55 -6.27 10.36
CA THR A 222 42.77 -7.39 11.29
C THR A 222 41.78 -7.41 12.45
N SER A 223 41.08 -6.30 12.70
CA SER A 223 39.98 -6.21 13.66
C SER A 223 38.66 -6.68 13.04
N PRO A 224 37.70 -7.19 13.83
CA PRO A 224 36.37 -7.53 13.32
C PRO A 224 35.72 -6.37 12.56
N TYR A 225 35.01 -6.69 11.47
CA TYR A 225 34.28 -5.70 10.68
C TYR A 225 33.07 -6.32 9.98
N GLU A 226 32.08 -5.47 9.70
CA GLU A 226 30.92 -5.79 8.88
C GLU A 226 30.72 -4.69 7.84
N TYR A 227 30.67 -5.08 6.56
CA TYR A 227 30.43 -4.19 5.43
C TYR A 227 29.35 -4.76 4.52
N ALA A 228 28.16 -4.17 4.58
CA ALA A 228 27.00 -4.51 3.81
C ALA A 228 26.71 -3.48 2.71
N VAL A 229 26.20 -3.95 1.57
CA VAL A 229 25.76 -3.14 0.45
C VAL A 229 24.38 -3.60 -0.07
N MET A 230 23.62 -2.65 -0.60
CA MET A 230 22.38 -2.88 -1.34
C MET A 230 22.61 -2.47 -2.80
N ALA A 231 22.24 -3.34 -3.73
CA ALA A 231 22.28 -3.04 -5.15
C ALA A 231 21.09 -2.14 -5.54
N ARG A 232 21.38 -1.08 -6.28
CA ARG A 232 20.37 -0.21 -6.93
C ARG A 232 20.81 0.06 -8.35
N ARG A 233 20.22 -0.66 -9.32
CA ARG A 233 20.52 -0.54 -10.77
C ARG A 233 22.02 -0.66 -11.07
N ASP A 234 22.72 0.46 -11.16
CA ASP A 234 24.13 0.60 -11.54
C ASP A 234 25.06 0.93 -10.37
N ARG A 235 24.54 1.04 -9.14
CA ARG A 235 25.32 1.42 -7.95
C ARG A 235 25.12 0.47 -6.78
N LEU A 236 26.16 0.37 -5.96
CA LEU A 236 26.10 -0.24 -4.64
C LEU A 236 25.98 0.86 -3.58
N VAL A 237 24.93 0.78 -2.76
CA VAL A 237 24.70 1.69 -1.66
C VAL A 237 25.17 1.02 -0.36
N PRO A 238 26.15 1.57 0.36
CA PRO A 238 26.61 1.00 1.62
C PRO A 238 25.55 1.14 2.72
N ALA A 239 25.49 0.17 3.64
CA ALA A 239 24.59 0.25 4.78
C ALA A 239 25.03 1.35 5.74
N PRO A 240 24.08 2.07 6.38
CA PRO A 240 24.40 3.15 7.32
C PRO A 240 25.09 2.64 8.60
N THR A 241 24.96 1.34 8.89
CA THR A 241 25.51 0.68 10.09
C THR A 241 26.84 -0.03 9.84
N ASN A 242 27.47 0.16 8.69
CA ASN A 242 28.76 -0.48 8.38
C ASN A 242 29.84 -0.11 9.39
N THR A 243 30.73 -1.06 9.68
CA THR A 243 31.98 -0.75 10.36
C THR A 243 32.80 0.21 9.49
N ARG A 244 33.37 1.26 10.11
CA ARG A 244 34.25 2.18 9.39
C ARG A 244 35.54 1.47 9.02
N LEU A 245 35.74 1.26 7.72
CA LEU A 245 36.97 0.69 7.18
C LEU A 245 37.97 1.81 6.87
N PRO A 246 39.28 1.50 6.83
CA PRO A 246 40.25 2.41 6.22
C PRO A 246 39.86 2.71 4.77
N ALA A 247 39.96 3.98 4.35
CA ALA A 247 39.45 4.43 3.05
C ALA A 247 40.02 3.64 1.84
N ALA A 248 41.26 3.18 1.92
CA ALA A 248 41.86 2.35 0.88
C ALA A 248 41.21 0.97 0.80
N ALA A 249 40.95 0.33 1.95
CA ALA A 249 40.29 -0.96 2.05
C ALA A 249 38.83 -0.87 1.60
N GLU A 250 38.12 0.19 1.99
CA GLU A 250 36.74 0.43 1.55
C GLU A 250 36.64 0.54 0.02
N ARG A 251 37.51 1.35 -0.61
CA ARG A 251 37.49 1.50 -2.08
C ARG A 251 37.75 0.19 -2.82
N THR A 252 38.71 -0.60 -2.35
CA THR A 252 39.03 -1.88 -3.00
C THR A 252 37.94 -2.91 -2.77
N LEU A 253 37.28 -2.90 -1.60
CA LEU A 253 36.13 -3.73 -1.30
C LEU A 253 34.92 -3.40 -2.19
N VAL A 254 34.56 -2.12 -2.29
CA VAL A 254 33.45 -1.67 -3.14
C VAL A 254 33.70 -2.05 -4.61
N THR A 255 34.93 -1.89 -5.09
CA THR A 255 35.32 -2.31 -6.44
C THR A 255 35.15 -3.83 -6.63
N LEU A 256 35.60 -4.63 -5.66
CA LEU A 256 35.42 -6.08 -5.69
C LEU A 256 33.94 -6.48 -5.70
N LEU A 257 33.12 -5.85 -4.85
CA LEU A 257 31.69 -6.13 -4.77
C LEU A 257 30.96 -5.77 -6.07
N HIS A 258 31.38 -4.70 -6.76
CA HIS A 258 30.86 -4.37 -8.09
C HIS A 258 31.17 -5.45 -9.13
N VAL A 259 32.40 -5.97 -9.12
CA VAL A 259 32.80 -7.07 -10.03
C VAL A 259 31.98 -8.33 -9.71
N LEU A 260 31.88 -8.71 -8.44
CA LEU A 260 31.08 -9.87 -8.03
C LEU A 260 29.60 -9.71 -8.35
N HIS A 261 29.01 -8.53 -8.17
CA HIS A 261 27.62 -8.26 -8.55
C HIS A 261 27.37 -8.54 -10.03
N HIS A 262 28.33 -8.17 -10.89
CA HIS A 262 28.23 -8.39 -12.33
C HIS A 262 28.46 -9.87 -12.69
N ASP A 263 29.50 -10.48 -12.14
CA ASP A 263 29.91 -11.85 -12.47
C ASP A 263 28.92 -12.90 -11.95
N GLU A 264 28.27 -12.65 -10.82
CA GLU A 264 27.27 -13.55 -10.22
C GLU A 264 25.84 -13.31 -10.74
N ALA A 265 25.63 -12.26 -11.53
CA ALA A 265 24.35 -12.02 -12.18
C ALA A 265 24.08 -13.09 -13.25
N SER A 266 22.91 -13.72 -13.17
CA SER A 266 22.50 -14.74 -14.15
C SER A 266 21.36 -14.24 -15.02
N ALA A 267 21.37 -14.60 -16.31
CA ALA A 267 20.30 -14.25 -17.24
C ALA A 267 18.89 -14.67 -16.76
N PRO A 268 18.68 -15.87 -16.18
CA PRO A 268 17.36 -16.23 -15.66
C PRO A 268 17.10 -15.69 -14.24
N GLY A 269 18.10 -15.72 -13.35
CA GLY A 269 17.93 -15.53 -11.90
C GLY A 269 18.23 -14.13 -11.35
N GLY A 270 18.75 -13.23 -12.20
CA GLY A 270 19.13 -11.88 -11.83
C GLY A 270 20.39 -11.80 -10.97
N ALA A 271 20.62 -10.63 -10.39
CA ALA A 271 21.71 -10.35 -9.45
C ALA A 271 21.19 -10.31 -8.01
N TRP A 272 22.09 -10.34 -7.02
CA TRP A 272 21.70 -10.19 -5.61
C TRP A 272 21.21 -8.77 -5.32
N LEU A 273 20.25 -8.63 -4.40
CA LEU A 273 19.74 -7.34 -3.94
C LEU A 273 20.58 -6.76 -2.81
N PHE A 274 21.13 -7.64 -1.97
CA PHE A 274 22.01 -7.27 -0.87
C PHE A 274 23.21 -8.22 -0.82
N ALA A 275 24.35 -7.69 -0.39
CA ALA A 275 25.52 -8.49 -0.06
C ALA A 275 26.18 -7.97 1.23
N ARG A 276 26.82 -8.87 1.97
CA ARG A 276 27.56 -8.54 3.20
C ARG A 276 28.88 -9.29 3.24
N VAL A 277 29.94 -8.56 3.54
CA VAL A 277 31.23 -9.13 3.95
C VAL A 277 31.38 -8.90 5.45
N ALA A 278 31.52 -9.98 6.22
CA ALA A 278 31.74 -9.94 7.65
C ALA A 278 33.03 -10.69 7.99
N SER A 279 33.79 -10.19 8.96
CA SER A 279 34.94 -10.91 9.49
C SER A 279 35.03 -10.74 11.00
N ASP A 280 35.41 -11.82 11.69
CA ASP A 280 35.76 -11.82 13.11
C ASP A 280 37.25 -11.52 13.36
N GLY A 281 37.99 -11.19 12.29
CA GLY A 281 39.45 -10.99 12.29
C GLY A 281 40.26 -12.24 11.91
N VAL A 282 39.61 -13.40 11.78
CA VAL A 282 40.24 -14.67 11.39
C VAL A 282 39.56 -15.28 10.17
N VAL A 283 38.24 -15.37 10.21
CA VAL A 283 37.38 -15.90 9.15
C VAL A 283 36.68 -14.74 8.47
N VAL A 284 36.49 -14.86 7.16
CA VAL A 284 35.67 -13.94 6.37
C VAL A 284 34.49 -14.68 5.77
N ASP A 285 33.30 -14.13 5.98
CA ASP A 285 32.04 -14.62 5.44
C ASP A 285 31.51 -13.66 4.40
N PHE A 286 30.87 -14.24 3.38
CA PHE A 286 30.21 -13.50 2.32
C PHE A 286 28.77 -13.97 2.15
N ASP A 287 27.85 -13.14 2.60
CA ASP A 287 26.41 -13.41 2.49
C ASP A 287 25.81 -12.65 1.31
N ARG A 288 24.79 -13.25 0.69
CA ARG A 288 24.02 -12.65 -0.39
C ARG A 288 22.54 -12.86 -0.11
N ALA A 289 21.72 -11.86 -0.39
CA ALA A 289 20.28 -11.98 -0.45
C ALA A 289 19.81 -11.53 -1.83
N PHE A 290 19.13 -12.41 -2.54
CA PHE A 290 18.65 -12.15 -3.90
C PHE A 290 17.16 -11.84 -3.93
N ASP A 291 16.43 -12.40 -2.98
CA ASP A 291 14.99 -12.38 -2.92
C ASP A 291 14.52 -11.85 -1.56
N SER A 292 15.33 -12.02 -0.51
CA SER A 292 14.98 -11.62 0.85
C SER A 292 15.43 -10.18 1.19
N TYR A 293 14.79 -9.62 2.21
CA TYR A 293 15.29 -8.45 2.94
C TYR A 293 15.98 -8.97 4.21
N PRO A 294 17.31 -9.11 4.19
CA PRO A 294 18.02 -9.83 5.23
C PRO A 294 18.00 -9.07 6.57
N PRO A 295 17.94 -9.79 7.71
CA PRO A 295 17.87 -9.18 9.05
C PRO A 295 19.16 -8.41 9.42
N TRP A 296 20.28 -8.69 8.75
CA TRP A 296 21.53 -7.95 8.92
C TRP A 296 21.52 -6.58 8.22
N TRP A 297 20.61 -6.33 7.27
CA TRP A 297 20.42 -5.00 6.71
C TRP A 297 19.58 -4.14 7.65
N ARG A 298 20.24 -3.29 8.42
CA ARG A 298 19.60 -2.39 9.39
C ARG A 298 19.45 -1.00 8.80
N VAL A 299 18.21 -0.52 8.79
CA VAL A 299 17.87 0.86 8.36
C VAL A 299 17.60 1.72 9.58
N LEU A 300 18.05 2.98 9.53
CA LEU A 300 17.73 4.02 10.50
C LEU A 300 16.44 4.76 10.10
N HIS A 301 16.15 4.81 8.79
CA HIS A 301 14.94 5.40 8.23
C HIS A 301 14.32 4.48 7.17
N PRO A 302 12.98 4.41 7.05
CA PRO A 302 12.29 3.57 6.04
C PRO A 302 12.75 3.80 4.60
N GLU A 303 13.18 5.02 4.27
CA GLU A 303 13.68 5.40 2.94
C GLU A 303 15.02 4.77 2.55
N GLN A 304 15.76 4.23 3.54
CA GLN A 304 17.05 3.57 3.33
C GLN A 304 16.89 2.12 2.86
N GLY A 305 15.66 1.59 2.82
CA GLY A 305 15.37 0.28 2.22
C GLY A 305 15.41 0.29 0.68
N PRO A 306 15.15 -0.85 0.04
CA PRO A 306 15.07 -0.93 -1.41
C PRO A 306 13.87 -0.15 -1.93
N ALA A 307 14.08 0.69 -2.95
CA ALA A 307 13.03 1.46 -3.57
C ALA A 307 12.22 0.60 -4.55
N LEU A 308 10.92 0.84 -4.65
CA LEU A 308 10.03 0.07 -5.54
C LEU A 308 10.49 0.10 -7.01
N ASP A 309 11.00 1.23 -7.49
CA ASP A 309 11.45 1.38 -8.88
C ASP A 309 12.77 0.63 -9.17
N ASP A 310 13.59 0.39 -8.14
CA ASP A 310 14.83 -0.40 -8.26
C ASP A 310 14.49 -1.90 -8.24
N LEU A 311 13.57 -2.31 -7.37
CA LEU A 311 13.06 -3.68 -7.31
C LEU A 311 12.30 -4.06 -8.58
N ALA A 312 11.44 -3.17 -9.09
CA ALA A 312 10.73 -3.40 -10.33
C ALA A 312 11.66 -3.52 -11.54
N TRP A 313 12.73 -2.72 -11.57
CA TRP A 313 13.74 -2.85 -12.60
C TRP A 313 14.44 -4.21 -12.53
N GLU A 314 14.92 -4.63 -11.35
CA GLU A 314 15.61 -5.92 -11.19
C GLU A 314 14.67 -7.10 -11.49
N MET A 315 13.44 -7.10 -10.96
CA MET A 315 12.45 -8.14 -11.26
C MET A 315 12.03 -8.16 -12.73
N GLY A 316 12.01 -7.01 -13.39
CA GLY A 316 11.75 -6.89 -14.82
C GLY A 316 12.76 -7.64 -15.68
N GLN A 317 14.03 -7.71 -15.23
CA GLN A 317 15.10 -8.44 -15.92
C GLN A 317 15.06 -9.95 -15.67
N ARG A 318 14.53 -10.39 -14.53
CA ARG A 318 14.47 -11.81 -14.17
C ARG A 318 13.42 -12.56 -14.98
N HIS A 319 13.73 -13.82 -15.27
CA HIS A 319 12.74 -14.76 -15.80
C HIS A 319 11.57 -14.89 -14.80
N PRO A 320 10.30 -14.94 -15.24
CA PRO A 320 9.15 -15.00 -14.34
C PRO A 320 9.25 -16.09 -13.27
N ASP A 321 9.72 -17.29 -13.63
CA ASP A 321 9.87 -18.42 -12.69
C ASP A 321 10.93 -18.19 -11.60
N TRP A 322 11.82 -17.21 -11.78
CA TRP A 322 12.84 -16.83 -10.81
C TRP A 322 12.46 -15.62 -9.98
N ARG A 323 11.25 -15.08 -10.18
CA ARG A 323 10.73 -13.98 -9.36
C ARG A 323 10.17 -14.54 -8.05
N PRO A 324 10.55 -13.95 -6.90
CA PRO A 324 9.92 -14.31 -5.63
C PRO A 324 8.44 -13.86 -5.60
N ALA A 325 7.65 -14.47 -4.72
CA ALA A 325 6.21 -14.22 -4.63
C ALA A 325 5.86 -12.74 -4.42
N TRP A 326 6.66 -12.01 -3.64
CA TRP A 326 6.44 -10.58 -3.39
C TRP A 326 6.59 -9.71 -4.64
N ALA A 327 7.26 -10.19 -5.70
CA ALA A 327 7.40 -9.46 -6.95
C ALA A 327 6.05 -9.24 -7.65
N SER A 328 5.03 -10.04 -7.33
CA SER A 328 3.65 -9.84 -7.80
C SER A 328 3.02 -8.54 -7.29
N LEU A 329 3.54 -7.97 -6.19
CA LEU A 329 3.10 -6.68 -5.65
C LEU A 329 3.68 -5.49 -6.42
N LEU A 330 4.66 -5.70 -7.28
CA LEU A 330 5.27 -4.62 -8.05
C LEU A 330 4.31 -4.18 -9.17
N PRO A 331 4.03 -2.87 -9.33
CA PRO A 331 3.13 -2.39 -10.36
C PRO A 331 3.57 -2.84 -11.76
N ALA A 332 2.66 -3.46 -12.53
CA ALA A 332 2.96 -4.02 -13.85
C ALA A 332 3.57 -2.98 -14.82
N ARG A 333 3.14 -1.72 -14.72
CA ARG A 333 3.70 -0.59 -15.48
C ARG A 333 5.20 -0.36 -15.21
N LEU A 334 5.69 -0.69 -14.01
CA LEU A 334 7.10 -0.54 -13.65
C LEU A 334 7.91 -1.73 -14.18
N LEU A 335 7.34 -2.94 -14.15
CA LEU A 335 7.96 -4.13 -14.75
C LEU A 335 8.08 -3.99 -16.28
N ALA A 336 7.11 -3.34 -16.94
CA ALA A 336 7.08 -3.14 -18.38
C ALA A 336 8.02 -2.04 -18.92
N GLN A 337 8.53 -1.15 -18.05
CA GLN A 337 9.47 -0.08 -18.43
C GLN A 337 10.92 -0.56 -18.65
N THR A 338 11.15 -1.86 -18.59
CA THR A 338 12.48 -2.45 -18.70
C THR A 338 12.83 -2.66 -20.18
N PRO A 339 13.92 -2.05 -20.70
CA PRO A 339 14.33 -2.29 -22.08
C PRO A 339 14.68 -3.77 -22.29
N ARG A 340 14.06 -4.41 -23.27
CA ARG A 340 14.39 -5.79 -23.70
C ARG A 340 15.75 -5.82 -24.43
N GLY A 341 16.86 -5.82 -23.68
CA GLY A 341 18.24 -6.19 -24.11
C GLY A 341 18.87 -5.38 -25.27
N PRO A 342 20.15 -5.62 -25.68
CA PRO A 342 21.07 -6.73 -25.34
C PRO A 342 22.43 -6.25 -24.69
N ARG A 343 23.24 -7.09 -24.02
CA ARG A 343 24.14 -8.11 -24.62
C ARG A 343 24.60 -9.17 -23.59
N ALA A 344 24.33 -10.43 -23.92
CA ALA A 344 25.24 -11.53 -23.61
C ALA A 344 26.61 -11.24 -24.27
N GLY A 345 27.68 -11.63 -23.59
CA GLY A 345 29.06 -11.39 -24.01
C GLY A 345 29.30 -11.74 -25.47
N ALA A 346 29.92 -10.82 -26.21
CA ALA A 346 30.58 -11.16 -27.45
C ALA A 346 31.72 -12.13 -27.10
N GLY A 347 31.52 -13.41 -27.40
CA GLY A 347 32.61 -14.37 -27.41
C GLY A 347 33.75 -13.88 -28.31
N PRO A 348 35.01 -14.26 -28.03
CA PRO A 348 36.15 -13.83 -28.82
C PRO A 348 35.96 -14.25 -30.27
N ARG A 349 36.13 -13.31 -31.20
CA ARG A 349 36.17 -13.62 -32.64
C ARG A 349 37.38 -14.52 -32.92
N PRO A 350 37.23 -15.62 -33.67
CA PRO A 350 38.38 -16.38 -34.13
C PRO A 350 39.18 -15.50 -35.10
N THR A 351 40.45 -15.30 -34.78
CA THR A 351 41.44 -14.80 -35.73
C THR A 351 41.66 -15.86 -36.80
N SER A 352 41.42 -15.52 -38.05
CA SER A 352 41.95 -16.24 -39.23
C SER A 352 42.96 -15.34 -39.92
#